data_AF-A0A916LV62-F1
#
_entry.id   AF-A0A916LV62-F1
#
_cell.length_a   1.000
_cell.length_b   1.000
_cell.length_c   1.000
_cell.angle_alpha   90.00
_cell.angle_beta   90.00
_cell.angle_gamma   90.00
#
_symmetry.space_group_name_H-M   'P 1'
#
loop_
_entity.id
_entity.type
_entity.pdbx_description
1 polymer ?
#
loop_
_entity_poly.entity_id
_entity_poly.type
_entity_poly.pdbx_seq_one_letter_code
_entity_poly.pdbx_strand_id
1 'polypeptide(L)'
;MSNKSSTTPPNLSQDFLNLLRCPVAVHYKDKGSDPGKLRLVQGCWLVCDDSGYKYPVVDGIPRMLVEIGEKYKDTPENSLPVPPPED
;
A
#
# COMPACT_ATOMS: atom_id res chain seq x y z
N MET A 1 31.35 -10.01 -4.34
CA MET A 1 30.91 -10.22 -2.94
C MET A 1 29.46 -9.80 -2.87
N SER A 2 28.59 -10.70 -2.42
CA SER A 2 27.14 -10.62 -2.59
C SER A 2 26.50 -9.62 -1.63
N ASN A 3 25.92 -8.53 -2.16
CA ASN A 3 25.00 -7.67 -1.41
C ASN A 3 23.67 -8.41 -1.30
N LYS A 4 23.51 -9.22 -0.25
CA LYS A 4 22.20 -9.75 0.13
C LYS A 4 21.44 -8.62 0.82
N SER A 5 20.72 -7.81 0.03
CA SER A 5 19.63 -7.00 0.58
C SER A 5 18.60 -8.01 1.11
N SER A 6 18.58 -8.18 2.43
CA SER A 6 17.63 -9.06 3.11
C SER A 6 16.37 -8.23 3.30
N THR A 7 15.51 -8.24 2.28
CA THR A 7 14.18 -7.64 2.34
C THR A 7 13.37 -8.37 3.41
N THR A 8 13.45 -7.88 4.64
CA THR A 8 12.59 -8.35 5.74
C THR A 8 11.18 -7.89 5.37
N PRO A 9 10.21 -8.80 5.24
CA PRO A 9 8.84 -8.41 4.94
C PRO A 9 8.35 -7.47 6.06
N PRO A 10 7.73 -6.34 5.71
CA PRO A 10 7.26 -5.37 6.69
C PRO A 10 6.27 -6.05 7.65
N ASN A 11 6.59 -6.02 8.94
CA ASN A 11 5.69 -6.52 9.98
C ASN A 11 4.70 -5.40 10.36
N LEU A 12 3.71 -5.19 9.51
CA LEU A 12 2.60 -4.28 9.78
C LEU A 12 1.54 -5.03 10.61
N SER A 13 1.32 -4.59 11.85
CA SER A 13 0.30 -5.21 12.70
C SER A 13 -1.11 -4.94 12.17
N GLN A 14 -2.05 -5.85 12.46
CA GLN A 14 -3.44 -5.67 12.06
C GLN A 14 -4.06 -4.39 12.64
N ASP A 15 -3.70 -4.04 13.89
CA ASP A 15 -4.19 -2.82 14.54
C ASP A 15 -3.70 -1.56 13.83
N PHE A 16 -2.45 -1.55 13.35
CA PHE A 16 -1.93 -0.44 12.56
C PHE A 16 -2.65 -0.33 11.21
N LEU A 17 -2.85 -1.45 10.50
CA LEU A 17 -3.61 -1.47 9.25
C LEU A 17 -5.06 -1.00 9.43
N ASN A 18 -5.69 -1.35 10.55
CA ASN A 18 -7.06 -0.93 10.87
C ASN A 18 -7.19 0.60 11.05
N LEU A 19 -6.11 1.27 11.46
CA LEU A 19 -6.06 2.73 11.59
C LEU A 19 -5.75 3.44 10.27
N LEU A 20 -4.93 2.85 9.41
CA LEU A 20 -4.50 3.50 8.17
C LEU A 20 -5.64 3.66 7.16
N ARG A 21 -5.72 4.84 6.54
CA ARG A 21 -6.61 5.12 5.42
C ARG A 21 -5.84 5.66 4.22
N CYS A 22 -6.35 5.36 3.04
CA CYS A 22 -5.91 5.94 1.78
C CYS A 22 -6.06 7.47 1.84
N PRO A 23 -5.00 8.26 1.59
CA PRO A 23 -5.04 9.72 1.62
C PRO A 23 -6.07 10.32 0.66
N VAL A 24 -6.41 9.60 -0.42
CA VAL A 24 -7.38 10.05 -1.42
C VAL A 24 -8.81 9.70 -1.00
N ALA A 25 -9.05 8.48 -0.52
CA ALA A 25 -10.40 7.97 -0.28
C ALA A 25 -10.95 8.29 1.12
N VAL A 26 -10.10 8.68 2.09
CA VAL A 26 -10.55 8.97 3.48
C VAL A 26 -11.63 10.07 3.56
N HIS A 27 -11.72 10.95 2.57
CA HIS A 27 -12.71 12.03 2.51
C HIS A 27 -13.94 11.71 1.65
N TYR A 28 -14.02 10.51 1.06
CA TYR A 28 -15.16 10.11 0.23
C TYR A 28 -16.43 10.01 1.08
N LYS A 29 -17.57 10.42 0.53
CA LYS A 29 -18.85 10.46 1.26
C LYS A 29 -19.84 9.41 0.77
N ASP A 30 -19.50 8.71 -0.31
CA ASP A 30 -20.31 7.74 -1.03
C ASP A 30 -19.86 6.29 -0.80
N LYS A 31 -18.79 6.06 -0.02
CA LYS A 31 -18.20 4.73 0.26
C LYS A 31 -18.50 4.19 1.67
N GLY A 32 -19.54 4.70 2.31
CA GLY A 32 -19.96 4.31 3.66
C GLY A 32 -19.35 5.18 4.78
N SER A 33 -19.40 4.68 6.01
CA SER A 33 -19.05 5.46 7.22
C SER A 33 -17.55 5.54 7.52
N ASP A 34 -16.73 4.71 6.88
CA ASP A 34 -15.30 4.59 7.14
C ASP A 34 -14.54 4.23 5.85
N PRO A 35 -14.47 5.18 4.90
CA PRO A 35 -13.94 4.97 3.56
C PRO A 35 -12.40 4.96 3.56
N GLY A 36 -11.82 4.35 2.54
CA GLY A 36 -10.38 4.36 2.30
C GLY A 36 -9.60 3.32 3.08
N LYS A 37 -10.23 2.24 3.53
CA LYS A 37 -9.52 1.11 4.18
C LYS A 37 -8.42 0.55 3.27
N LEU A 38 -7.36 0.05 3.89
CA LEU A 38 -6.21 -0.52 3.21
C LEU A 38 -6.06 -2.00 3.54
N ARG A 39 -5.75 -2.80 2.53
CA ARG A 39 -5.37 -4.22 2.67
C ARG A 39 -3.90 -4.38 2.35
N LEU A 40 -3.19 -5.18 3.15
CA LEU A 40 -1.83 -5.62 2.82
C LEU A 40 -1.91 -6.77 1.80
N VAL A 41 -1.31 -6.57 0.64
CA VAL A 41 -1.25 -7.53 -0.47
C VAL A 41 0.21 -7.86 -0.75
N GLN A 42 0.50 -9.14 -1.04
CA GLN A 42 1.84 -9.65 -1.32
C GLN A 42 2.89 -9.34 -0.22
N GLY A 43 2.42 -9.01 0.99
CA GLY A 43 3.26 -8.65 2.12
C GLY A 43 4.01 -7.31 1.97
N CYS A 44 3.84 -6.55 0.89
CA CYS A 44 4.62 -5.33 0.64
C CYS A 44 3.85 -4.22 -0.09
N TRP A 45 2.54 -4.35 -0.25
CA TRP A 45 1.68 -3.35 -0.90
C TRP A 45 0.44 -3.07 -0.07
N LEU A 46 0.10 -1.79 0.13
CA LEU A 46 -1.19 -1.38 0.68
C LEU A 46 -2.13 -1.00 -0.45
N VAL A 47 -3.25 -1.71 -0.57
CA VAL A 47 -4.25 -1.50 -1.63
C VAL A 47 -5.52 -0.89 -1.04
N CYS A 48 -6.02 0.16 -1.68
CA CYS A 48 -7.32 0.76 -1.38
C CYS A 48 -8.37 0.33 -2.42
N ASP A 49 -9.43 -0.37 -2.00
CA ASP A 49 -10.49 -0.82 -2.89
C ASP A 49 -11.42 0.34 -3.33
N ASP A 50 -11.49 1.43 -2.56
CA ASP A 50 -12.35 2.59 -2.87
C ASP A 50 -11.79 3.48 -3.98
N SER A 51 -10.47 3.70 -3.99
CA SER A 51 -9.79 4.54 -4.98
C SER A 51 -9.02 3.74 -6.04
N GLY A 52 -8.70 2.46 -5.77
CA GLY A 52 -7.81 1.63 -6.57
C GLY A 52 -6.31 1.89 -6.34
N TYR A 53 -5.95 2.88 -5.52
CA TYR A 53 -4.57 3.31 -5.30
C TYR A 53 -3.78 2.22 -4.56
N LYS A 54 -2.51 2.07 -4.91
CA LYS A 54 -1.64 1.03 -4.34
C LYS A 54 -0.31 1.64 -3.91
N TYR A 55 0.01 1.51 -2.62
CA TYR A 55 1.17 2.14 -2.00
C TYR A 55 2.20 1.08 -1.62
N PRO A 56 3.46 1.17 -2.08
CA PRO A 56 4.48 0.23 -1.70
C PRO A 56 4.88 0.41 -0.24
N VAL A 57 5.27 -0.69 0.39
CA VAL A 57 5.89 -0.70 1.72
C VAL A 57 7.36 -1.05 1.54
N VAL A 58 8.22 -0.04 1.72
CA VAL A 58 9.66 -0.13 1.52
C VAL A 58 10.32 0.00 2.88
N ASP A 59 11.20 -0.94 3.24
CA ASP A 59 11.89 -0.97 4.53
C ASP A 59 10.97 -0.85 5.76
N GLY A 60 9.78 -1.44 5.71
CA GLY A 60 8.79 -1.34 6.80
C GLY A 60 7.93 -0.08 6.77
N ILE A 61 8.19 0.86 5.86
CA ILE A 61 7.55 2.19 5.82
C ILE A 61 6.60 2.27 4.62
N PRO A 62 5.29 2.46 4.85
CA PRO A 62 4.34 2.74 3.77
C PRO A 62 4.62 4.08 3.08
N ARG A 63 4.85 4.06 1.76
CA ARG A 63 5.01 5.27 0.93
C ARG A 63 3.63 5.83 0.54
N MET A 64 2.97 6.46 1.48
CA MET A 64 1.59 6.98 1.36
C MET A 64 1.49 8.32 0.62
N LEU A 65 2.28 8.53 -0.44
CA LEU A 65 2.17 9.71 -1.30
C LEU A 65 1.11 9.47 -2.39
N VAL A 66 0.32 10.49 -2.70
CA VAL A 66 -0.80 10.38 -3.66
C VAL A 66 -0.28 9.98 -5.05
N GLU A 67 0.81 10.59 -5.47
CA GLU A 67 1.45 10.39 -6.79
C GLU A 67 1.97 8.96 -6.96
N ILE A 68 2.52 8.38 -5.88
CA ILE A 68 2.97 6.97 -5.87
C ILE A 68 1.76 6.05 -5.96
N GLY A 69 0.71 6.29 -5.15
CA GLY A 69 -0.50 5.48 -5.18
C GLY A 69 -1.20 5.48 -6.55
N GLU A 70 -1.19 6.63 -7.22
CA GLU A 70 -1.76 6.81 -8.55
C GLU A 70 -0.98 6.04 -9.61
N LYS A 71 0.36 6.05 -9.56
CA LYS A 71 1.24 5.31 -10.49
C LYS A 71 0.86 3.83 -10.63
N TYR A 72 0.40 3.21 -9.54
CA TYR A 72 0.06 1.77 -9.49
C TYR A 72 -1.45 1.50 -9.50
N LYS A 73 -2.29 2.53 -9.65
CA LYS A 73 -3.75 2.42 -9.58
C LYS A 73 -4.33 1.40 -10.56
N ASP A 74 -3.80 1.35 -11.79
CA ASP A 74 -4.29 0.46 -12.83
C ASP A 74 -3.47 -0.84 -12.98
N THR A 75 -2.37 -0.97 -12.25
CA THR A 75 -1.57 -2.21 -12.22
C THR A 75 -2.37 -3.31 -11.51
N PRO A 76 -2.62 -4.47 -12.15
CA PRO A 76 -3.26 -5.60 -11.49
C PRO A 76 -2.48 -6.04 -10.25
N GLU A 77 -3.16 -6.44 -9.17
CA GLU A 77 -2.49 -6.81 -7.91
C GLU A 77 -1.43 -7.91 -8.14
N ASN A 78 -1.73 -8.93 -8.96
CA ASN A 78 -0.81 -10.03 -9.29
C ASN A 78 0.40 -9.62 -10.16
N SER A 79 0.41 -8.40 -10.67
CA SER A 79 1.47 -7.83 -11.52
C SER A 79 2.29 -6.78 -10.79
N LEU A 80 2.01 -6.55 -9.50
CA LEU A 80 2.82 -5.68 -8.66
C LEU A 80 4.21 -6.30 -8.43
N PRO A 81 5.28 -5.50 -8.52
CA PRO A 81 6.64 -5.99 -8.29
C PRO A 81 6.86 -6.35 -6.81
N VAL A 82 7.59 -7.45 -6.59
CA VAL A 82 8.04 -7.93 -5.29
C VAL A 82 9.55 -8.24 -5.39
N PRO A 83 10.44 -7.48 -4.72
CA PRO A 83 10.15 -6.35 -3.83
C PRO A 83 9.59 -5.13 -4.58
N PRO A 84 8.87 -4.24 -3.89
CA PRO A 84 8.40 -3.00 -4.49
C PRO A 84 9.59 -2.08 -4.84
N PRO A 85 9.47 -1.22 -5.86
CA PRO A 85 10.43 -0.16 -6.15
C PRO A 85 10.54 0.85 -5.01
N GLU A 86 11.70 1.49 -4.89
CA GLU A 86 12.01 2.51 -3.87
C GLU A 86 11.48 3.92 -4.24
N ASP A 87 10.37 3.99 -4.98
CA ASP A 87 9.74 5.24 -5.44
C ASP A 87 9.30 6.15 -4.27
#